data_AF-A0A7K1D158-F1
#
_entry.id   AF-A0A7K1D158-F1
#
_cell.length_a   1.000
_cell.length_b   1.000
_cell.length_c   1.000
_cell.angle_alpha   90.00
_cell.angle_beta   90.00
_cell.angle_gamma   90.00
#
_symmetry.space_group_name_H-M   'P 1'
#
loop_
_entity.id
_entity.type
_entity.pdbx_description
1 polymer ?
#
loop_
_entity_poly.entity_id
_entity_poly.type
_entity_poly.pdbx_seq_one_letter_code
_entity_poly.pdbx_strand_id
1 'polypeptide(L)'
;MVADPQQPSLSFDPPQPVGSNEPDIEITIAPDGTVADIDQSDQHVVRVRPDVPAIDKTFDYLVPPLMSEQIRVGTIVRIALHGRRVGGWVVEDRVEPPKGVTLQSLAKVSGWGPPPELFDLADWASWRWAGRPAALLNTASPSSVVRGLPRAPVRTPPPAPIGSDEIHGLAQEALAGGVTTLRLAPAVDPYPLLLAAAALGPILVAAPVASMARHLGVRLRRAGVPVALLPDDWSLARAGWANVFGSRSAAFAPIASPAAIVVLDEHDESFQQEQAP
;
A
#
# COMPACT_ATOMS: atom_id res chain seq x y z
N MET A 1 50.95 54.62 -23.37
CA MET A 1 50.18 53.51 -23.97
C MET A 1 49.42 52.85 -22.83
N VAL A 2 48.36 53.49 -22.33
CA VAL A 2 46.99 53.51 -22.90
C VAL A 2 46.42 52.08 -22.90
N ALA A 3 45.76 51.74 -21.79
CA ALA A 3 44.92 50.57 -21.68
C ALA A 3 43.55 50.92 -22.29
N ASP A 4 43.08 49.99 -23.12
CA ASP A 4 41.87 50.01 -23.94
C ASP A 4 40.58 50.05 -23.09
N PRO A 5 39.60 50.93 -23.37
CA PRO A 5 38.44 51.18 -22.51
C PRO A 5 37.18 50.44 -22.97
N GLN A 6 37.19 49.11 -22.99
CA GLN A 6 35.97 48.30 -23.14
C GLN A 6 35.92 47.08 -22.21
N GLN A 7 35.57 47.33 -20.94
CA GLN A 7 34.94 46.34 -20.09
C GLN A 7 33.58 46.89 -19.61
N PRO A 8 32.45 46.22 -19.93
CA PRO A 8 31.14 46.67 -19.50
C PRO A 8 30.91 46.38 -18.01
N SER A 9 30.60 47.44 -17.26
CA SER A 9 30.14 47.39 -15.87
C SER A 9 28.69 46.87 -15.83
N LEU A 10 28.48 45.73 -15.17
CA LEU A 10 27.16 45.18 -14.88
C LEU A 10 26.48 46.02 -13.79
N SER A 11 25.57 46.89 -14.22
CA SER A 11 24.63 47.59 -13.34
C SER A 11 23.40 46.70 -13.11
N PHE A 12 23.08 46.44 -11.85
CA PHE A 12 21.87 45.74 -11.44
C PHE A 12 20.79 46.79 -11.16
N ASP A 13 19.80 46.91 -12.03
CA ASP A 13 18.57 47.63 -11.74
C ASP A 13 17.71 46.83 -10.74
N PRO A 14 17.22 47.44 -9.65
CA PRO A 14 16.28 46.78 -8.77
C PRO A 14 14.91 46.60 -9.46
N PRO A 15 14.21 45.48 -9.24
CA PRO A 15 12.91 45.24 -9.85
C PRO A 15 11.86 46.26 -9.39
N GLN A 16 11.11 46.79 -10.36
CA GLN A 16 9.96 47.68 -10.18
C GLN A 16 8.85 46.96 -9.37
N PRO A 17 8.11 47.66 -8.49
CA PRO A 17 7.02 47.07 -7.74
C PRO A 17 5.85 46.75 -8.67
N VAL A 18 5.53 45.46 -8.79
CA VAL A 18 4.32 44.98 -9.47
C VAL A 18 3.12 45.31 -8.59
N GLY A 19 2.18 46.07 -9.13
CA GLY A 19 0.94 46.44 -8.46
C GLY A 19 0.13 45.20 -8.04
N SER A 20 -0.15 45.12 -6.75
CA SER A 20 -1.06 44.18 -6.13
C SER A 20 -2.49 44.40 -6.66
N ASN A 21 -2.97 43.46 -7.47
CA ASN A 21 -4.37 43.33 -7.81
C ASN A 21 -4.88 42.04 -7.15
N GLU A 22 -4.96 42.04 -5.82
CA GLU A 22 -5.75 41.09 -5.04
C GLU A 22 -7.18 41.63 -4.99
N PRO A 23 -8.22 40.84 -5.31
CA PRO A 23 -9.57 41.22 -4.92
C PRO A 23 -9.69 41.06 -3.40
N ASP A 24 -9.91 42.17 -2.71
CA ASP A 24 -10.36 42.19 -1.31
C ASP A 24 -11.64 41.34 -1.21
N ILE A 25 -11.54 40.17 -0.57
CA ILE A 25 -12.72 39.41 -0.15
C ILE A 25 -13.24 40.09 1.11
N GLU A 26 -14.09 41.08 0.91
CA GLU A 26 -14.83 41.75 1.96
C GLU A 26 -15.87 40.76 2.53
N ILE A 27 -15.54 40.13 3.67
CA ILE A 27 -16.48 39.28 4.41
C ILE A 27 -17.54 40.18 5.01
N THR A 28 -18.66 40.35 4.29
CA THR A 28 -19.87 40.98 4.83
C THR A 28 -20.51 40.03 5.84
N ILE A 29 -20.36 40.34 7.13
CA ILE A 29 -21.04 39.64 8.22
C ILE A 29 -22.47 40.19 8.32
N ALA A 30 -23.48 39.37 8.03
CA ALA A 30 -24.88 39.71 8.29
C ALA A 30 -25.16 39.77 9.81
N PRO A 31 -26.02 40.68 10.29
CA PRO A 31 -26.12 41.01 11.72
C PRO A 31 -27.07 40.09 12.52
N ASP A 32 -27.54 38.98 11.94
CA ASP A 32 -28.48 38.09 12.62
C ASP A 32 -27.89 36.68 12.66
N GLY A 33 -27.55 36.21 13.88
CA GLY A 33 -26.69 35.06 14.19
C GLY A 33 -27.25 33.68 13.82
N THR A 34 -27.77 33.53 12.59
CA THR A 34 -28.11 32.25 12.00
C THR A 34 -26.95 31.83 11.13
N VAL A 35 -26.25 30.76 11.52
CA VAL A 35 -25.21 30.14 10.69
C VAL A 35 -25.93 29.69 9.42
N ALA A 36 -25.65 30.37 8.30
CA ALA A 36 -26.07 29.92 6.99
C ALA A 36 -25.65 28.46 6.83
N ASP A 37 -26.58 27.64 6.33
CA ASP A 37 -26.37 26.26 5.92
C ASP A 37 -25.00 26.18 5.21
N ILE A 38 -23.98 25.73 5.94
CA ILE A 38 -22.67 25.45 5.36
C ILE A 38 -22.99 24.28 4.46
N ASP A 39 -22.92 24.50 3.15
CA ASP A 39 -23.21 23.52 2.13
C ASP A 39 -22.56 22.17 2.53
N GLN A 40 -23.37 21.24 3.05
CA GLN A 40 -22.88 19.95 3.55
C GLN A 40 -22.26 19.13 2.40
N SER A 41 -22.48 19.56 1.15
CA SER A 41 -22.13 18.83 -0.07
C SER A 41 -20.65 18.82 -0.43
N ASP A 42 -19.78 19.61 0.23
CA ASP A 42 -18.32 19.59 -0.06
C ASP A 42 -17.43 19.21 1.14
N GLN A 43 -18.01 18.67 2.21
CA GLN A 43 -17.21 18.13 3.31
C GLN A 43 -16.60 16.78 2.93
N HIS A 44 -15.28 16.74 2.78
CA HIS A 44 -14.57 15.48 2.61
C HIS A 44 -14.54 14.73 3.95
N VAL A 45 -15.39 13.71 4.07
CA VAL A 45 -15.50 12.85 5.26
C VAL A 45 -15.03 11.45 4.92
N VAL A 46 -14.27 10.84 5.83
CA VAL A 46 -13.78 9.47 5.70
C VAL A 46 -14.20 8.63 6.89
N ARG A 47 -14.38 7.34 6.67
CA ARG A 47 -14.54 6.36 7.73
C ARG A 47 -13.19 5.73 8.06
N VAL A 48 -12.85 5.72 9.35
CA VAL A 48 -11.57 5.19 9.84
C VAL A 48 -11.80 4.03 10.79
N ARG A 49 -11.06 2.94 10.57
CA ARG A 49 -10.89 1.85 11.55
C ARG A 49 -9.67 2.16 12.42
N PRO A 50 -9.83 2.36 13.74
CA PRO A 50 -8.71 2.59 14.64
C PRO A 50 -7.80 1.37 14.76
N ASP A 51 -6.50 1.60 14.85
CA ASP A 51 -5.50 0.60 15.25
C ASP A 51 -5.50 0.45 16.78
N VAL A 52 -6.62 -0.07 17.30
CA VAL A 52 -6.81 -0.33 18.72
C VAL A 52 -7.45 -1.71 18.86
N PRO A 53 -6.73 -2.72 19.39
CA PRO A 53 -7.23 -4.10 19.43
C PRO A 53 -8.58 -4.30 20.14
N ALA A 54 -8.88 -3.44 21.13
CA ALA A 54 -10.11 -3.49 21.91
C ALA A 54 -11.34 -2.88 21.20
N ILE A 55 -11.16 -2.25 20.03
CA ILE A 55 -12.21 -1.49 19.35
C ILE A 55 -12.43 -2.07 17.96
N ASP A 56 -13.59 -2.69 17.77
CA ASP A 56 -14.02 -3.26 16.49
C ASP A 56 -15.12 -2.41 15.83
N LYS A 57 -14.93 -1.09 15.90
CA LYS A 57 -15.85 -0.10 15.35
C LYS A 57 -15.10 0.89 14.49
N THR A 58 -15.78 1.41 13.49
CA THR A 58 -15.30 2.51 12.65
C THR A 58 -15.89 3.83 13.09
N PHE A 59 -15.20 4.92 12.80
CA PHE A 59 -15.64 6.27 13.14
C PHE A 59 -15.42 7.20 11.96
N ASP A 60 -16.33 8.15 11.78
CA ASP A 60 -16.27 9.10 10.68
C ASP A 60 -15.51 10.36 11.12
N TYR A 61 -14.62 10.85 10.26
CA TYR A 61 -13.75 12.00 10.52
C TYR A 61 -13.76 12.97 9.34
N LEU A 62 -13.68 14.26 9.66
CA LEU A 62 -13.49 15.30 8.66
C LEU A 62 -12.03 15.31 8.17
N VAL A 63 -11.84 15.40 6.86
CA VAL A 63 -10.53 15.55 6.22
C VAL A 63 -10.24 17.04 6.01
N PRO A 64 -9.20 17.61 6.65
CA PRO A 64 -8.80 18.99 6.36
C PRO A 64 -8.41 19.17 4.88
N PRO A 65 -8.76 20.29 4.23
CA PRO A 65 -8.54 20.51 2.79
C PRO A 65 -7.09 20.23 2.32
N LEU A 66 -6.10 20.63 3.13
CA LEU A 66 -4.67 20.45 2.86
C LEU A 66 -4.21 18.99 2.70
N MET A 67 -4.96 18.02 3.23
CA MET A 67 -4.62 16.60 3.12
C MET A 67 -5.62 15.81 2.28
N SER A 68 -6.64 16.48 1.72
CA SER A 68 -7.72 15.89 0.92
C SER A 68 -7.19 15.01 -0.23
N GLU A 69 -6.20 15.50 -0.98
CA GLU A 69 -5.62 14.77 -2.14
C GLU A 69 -4.80 13.53 -1.76
N GLN A 70 -4.37 13.43 -0.49
CA GLN A 70 -3.57 12.30 -0.02
C GLN A 70 -4.45 11.13 0.44
N ILE A 71 -5.71 11.41 0.76
CA ILE A 71 -6.65 10.41 1.23
C ILE A 71 -7.06 9.48 0.09
N ARG A 72 -7.16 8.20 0.45
CA ARG A 72 -7.76 7.11 -0.32
C ARG A 72 -8.06 5.99 0.68
N VAL A 73 -8.90 5.04 0.30
CA VAL A 73 -9.05 3.80 1.08
C VAL A 73 -7.68 3.12 1.22
N GLY A 74 -7.34 2.72 2.44
CA GLY A 74 -6.03 2.20 2.80
C GLY A 74 -5.06 3.21 3.41
N THR A 75 -5.30 4.52 3.28
CA THR A 75 -4.39 5.53 3.86
C THR A 75 -4.30 5.35 5.38
N ILE A 76 -3.06 5.30 5.88
CA ILE A 76 -2.80 5.25 7.32
C ILE A 76 -2.84 6.67 7.85
N VAL A 77 -3.71 6.92 8.83
CA VAL A 77 -3.95 8.23 9.43
C VAL A 77 -3.70 8.22 10.93
N ARG A 78 -3.64 9.40 11.54
CA ARG A 78 -3.73 9.58 12.99
C ARG A 78 -5.04 10.27 13.32
N ILE A 79 -5.76 9.72 14.28
CA ILE A 79 -7.05 10.22 14.75
C ILE A 79 -7.00 10.51 16.25
N ALA A 80 -7.86 11.42 16.70
CA ALA A 80 -8.15 11.59 18.11
C ALA A 80 -9.27 10.62 18.50
N LEU A 81 -9.01 9.79 19.51
CA LEU A 81 -9.95 8.80 20.03
C LEU A 81 -9.84 8.76 21.55
N HIS A 82 -10.91 9.11 22.26
CA HIS A 82 -10.95 9.21 23.72
C HIS A 82 -9.77 10.01 24.31
N GLY A 83 -9.47 11.19 23.74
CA GLY A 83 -8.40 12.08 24.19
C GLY A 83 -6.97 11.60 23.86
N ARG A 84 -6.80 10.46 23.18
CA ARG A 84 -5.49 9.94 22.75
C ARG A 84 -5.35 10.01 21.23
N ARG A 85 -4.11 10.19 20.76
CA ARG A 85 -3.78 10.11 19.33
C ARG A 85 -3.41 8.67 18.98
N VAL A 86 -4.23 8.01 18.16
CA VAL A 86 -4.02 6.62 17.74
C VAL A 86 -3.86 6.52 16.23
N GLY A 87 -3.28 5.41 15.76
CA GLY A 87 -3.28 5.06 14.34
C GLY A 87 -4.65 4.61 13.87
N GLY A 88 -4.85 4.59 12.56
CA GLY A 88 -6.01 3.99 11.95
C GLY A 88 -5.88 3.96 10.45
N TRP A 89 -6.77 3.20 9.81
CA TRP A 89 -6.84 3.06 8.37
C TRP A 89 -8.14 3.66 7.86
N VAL A 90 -8.06 4.45 6.80
CA VAL A 90 -9.24 4.86 6.04
C VAL A 90 -9.83 3.61 5.38
N VAL A 91 -11.05 3.23 5.76
CA VAL A 91 -11.75 2.06 5.20
C VAL A 91 -12.75 2.44 4.12
N GLU A 92 -13.24 3.68 4.17
CA GLU A 92 -14.21 4.21 3.22
C GLU A 92 -13.94 5.71 3.04
N ASP A 93 -14.08 6.19 1.81
CA ASP A 93 -13.82 7.57 1.42
C ASP A 93 -15.13 8.22 0.93
N ARG A 94 -15.27 9.53 1.15
CA ARG A 94 -16.47 10.33 0.82
C ARG A 94 -17.77 9.77 1.40
N VAL A 95 -17.78 9.58 2.73
CA VAL A 95 -18.91 8.99 3.47
C VAL A 95 -19.89 10.07 3.94
N GLU A 96 -21.19 9.79 3.85
CA GLU A 96 -22.22 10.64 4.46
C GLU A 96 -22.25 10.42 5.99
N PRO A 97 -21.99 11.45 6.81
CA PRO A 97 -21.94 11.29 8.25
C PRO A 97 -23.35 11.11 8.88
N PRO A 98 -23.46 10.41 10.03
CA PRO A 98 -24.71 10.34 10.77
C PRO A 98 -25.20 11.74 11.18
N LYS A 99 -26.51 11.98 11.00
CA LYS A 99 -27.13 13.28 11.34
C LYS A 99 -26.94 13.61 12.82
N GLY A 100 -26.57 14.84 13.11
CA GLY A 100 -26.47 15.37 14.48
C GLY A 100 -25.18 15.03 15.23
N VAL A 101 -24.14 14.53 14.54
CA VAL A 101 -22.83 14.25 15.14
C VAL A 101 -21.82 15.32 14.76
N THR A 102 -21.12 15.89 15.75
CA THR A 102 -19.98 16.77 15.51
C THR A 102 -18.74 15.93 15.16
N LEU A 103 -18.31 16.00 13.90
CA LEU A 103 -17.12 15.27 13.44
C LEU A 103 -15.84 15.89 13.99
N GLN A 104 -14.89 15.04 14.38
CA GLN A 104 -13.52 15.48 14.65
C GLN A 104 -12.70 15.45 13.35
N SER A 105 -11.68 16.30 13.26
CA SER A 105 -10.78 16.32 12.12
C SER A 105 -9.68 15.26 12.24
N LEU A 106 -9.24 14.72 11.10
CA LEU A 106 -8.02 13.92 11.02
C LEU A 106 -6.82 14.72 11.54
N ALA A 107 -5.98 14.07 12.34
CA ALA A 107 -4.87 14.72 12.99
C ALA A 107 -3.56 14.69 12.18
N LYS A 108 -3.40 13.71 11.27
CA LYS A 108 -2.23 13.57 10.37
C LYS A 108 -2.46 12.44 9.35
N VAL A 109 -1.97 12.62 8.12
CA VAL A 109 -1.72 11.50 7.19
C VAL A 109 -0.35 10.89 7.45
N SER A 110 -0.30 9.62 7.81
CA SER A 110 0.95 8.89 8.06
C SER A 110 1.56 8.37 6.76
N GLY A 111 0.75 7.86 5.82
CA GLY A 111 1.25 7.38 4.53
C GLY A 111 0.32 6.34 3.89
N TRP A 112 0.86 5.62 2.91
CA TRP A 112 0.20 4.50 2.27
C TRP A 112 -0.01 3.34 3.24
N GLY A 113 -1.09 2.60 3.04
CA GLY A 113 -1.39 1.36 3.75
C GLY A 113 -2.04 0.31 2.85
N PRO A 114 -2.61 -0.74 3.46
CA PRO A 114 -3.21 -1.88 2.76
C PRO A 114 -4.21 -1.41 1.68
N PRO A 115 -4.27 -2.04 0.50
CA PRO A 115 -5.31 -1.74 -0.47
C PRO A 115 -6.69 -2.28 0.01
N PRO A 116 -7.81 -1.81 -0.57
CA PRO A 116 -9.18 -2.15 -0.16
C PRO A 116 -9.43 -3.66 0.00
N GLU A 117 -8.87 -4.47 -0.89
CA GLU A 117 -9.07 -5.92 -0.93
C GLU A 117 -8.52 -6.62 0.33
N LEU A 118 -7.51 -6.03 0.97
CA LEU A 118 -6.98 -6.56 2.24
C LEU A 118 -7.85 -6.24 3.44
N PHE A 119 -8.77 -5.28 3.35
CA PHE A 119 -9.78 -5.06 4.40
C PHE A 119 -10.83 -6.17 4.36
N ASP A 120 -11.31 -6.50 3.17
CA ASP A 120 -12.26 -7.61 2.98
C ASP A 120 -11.65 -8.95 3.44
N LEU A 121 -10.38 -9.20 3.06
CA LEU A 121 -9.66 -10.39 3.50
C LEU A 121 -9.47 -10.41 5.02
N ALA A 122 -9.09 -9.28 5.63
CA ALA A 122 -8.90 -9.19 7.08
C ALA A 122 -10.23 -9.38 7.84
N ASP A 123 -11.34 -8.88 7.32
CA ASP A 123 -12.66 -9.01 7.93
C ASP A 123 -13.17 -10.45 7.82
N TRP A 124 -13.07 -11.06 6.63
CA TRP A 124 -13.39 -12.47 6.43
C TRP A 124 -12.54 -13.38 7.33
N ALA A 125 -11.23 -13.16 7.38
CA ALA A 125 -10.33 -13.96 8.20
C ALA A 125 -10.64 -13.80 9.69
N SER A 126 -10.86 -12.56 10.14
CA SER A 126 -11.22 -12.30 11.54
C SER A 126 -12.54 -12.95 11.93
N TRP A 127 -13.53 -12.94 11.03
CA TRP A 127 -14.79 -13.67 11.23
C TRP A 127 -14.55 -15.19 11.28
N ARG A 128 -13.74 -15.74 10.37
CA ARG A 128 -13.50 -17.18 10.24
C ARG A 128 -12.73 -17.79 11.41
N TRP A 129 -11.81 -17.02 11.99
CA TRP A 129 -10.84 -17.45 13.00
C TRP A 129 -10.99 -16.69 14.33
N ALA A 130 -12.15 -16.06 14.53
CA ALA A 130 -12.46 -15.22 15.71
C ALA A 130 -11.33 -14.21 16.07
N GLY A 131 -10.64 -13.73 15.03
CA GLY A 131 -9.50 -12.83 15.12
C GLY A 131 -9.91 -11.36 15.26
N ARG A 132 -8.91 -10.47 15.22
CA ARG A 132 -9.11 -9.01 15.24
C ARG A 132 -8.68 -8.44 13.89
N PRO A 133 -9.54 -7.71 13.16
CA PRO A 133 -9.16 -7.17 11.86
C PRO A 133 -7.95 -6.24 11.92
N ALA A 134 -7.82 -5.46 13.00
CA ALA A 134 -6.65 -4.59 13.21
C ALA A 134 -5.31 -5.37 13.29
N ALA A 135 -5.29 -6.60 13.82
CA ALA A 135 -4.07 -7.41 13.87
C ALA A 135 -3.63 -7.88 12.48
N LEU A 136 -4.59 -8.27 11.64
CA LEU A 136 -4.35 -8.66 10.25
C LEU A 136 -3.98 -7.44 9.38
N LEU A 137 -4.65 -6.30 9.59
CA LEU A 137 -4.32 -5.05 8.91
C LEU A 137 -2.93 -4.53 9.29
N ASN A 138 -2.47 -4.76 10.52
CA ASN A 138 -1.08 -4.49 10.90
C ASN A 138 -0.10 -5.38 10.13
N THR A 139 -0.43 -6.66 9.91
CA THR A 139 0.36 -7.56 9.06
C THR A 139 0.38 -7.09 7.60
N ALA A 140 -0.75 -6.56 7.12
CA ALA A 140 -0.91 -5.98 5.79
C ALA A 140 -0.25 -4.60 5.61
N SER A 141 0.17 -3.96 6.71
CA SER A 141 0.69 -2.59 6.72
C SER A 141 2.22 -2.56 6.65
N PRO A 142 2.83 -1.48 6.15
CA PRO A 142 4.28 -1.37 6.12
C PRO A 142 4.85 -1.21 7.53
N SER A 143 6.02 -1.81 7.78
CA SER A 143 6.77 -1.66 9.03
C SER A 143 7.35 -0.25 9.23
N SER A 144 7.39 0.55 8.16
CA SER A 144 7.87 1.93 8.15
C SER A 144 6.98 2.84 7.32
N VAL A 145 7.07 4.15 7.52
CA VAL A 145 6.21 5.12 6.83
C VAL A 145 6.53 5.16 5.33
N VAL A 146 5.51 4.85 4.50
CA VAL A 146 5.60 4.95 3.04
C VAL A 146 4.84 6.18 2.55
N ARG A 147 5.55 7.16 1.99
CA ARG A 147 4.95 8.42 1.47
C ARG A 147 4.57 8.36 -0.01
N GLY A 148 5.22 7.50 -0.77
CA GLY A 148 4.98 7.33 -2.19
C GLY A 148 5.32 5.90 -2.60
N LEU A 149 4.77 5.48 -3.74
CA LEU A 149 5.08 4.17 -4.32
C LEU A 149 6.14 4.32 -5.40
N PRO A 150 7.08 3.37 -5.49
CA PRO A 150 8.08 3.36 -6.55
C PRO A 150 7.43 3.11 -7.92
N ARG A 151 7.95 3.79 -8.95
CA ARG A 151 7.51 3.59 -10.33
C ARG A 151 7.99 2.23 -10.84
N ALA A 152 7.19 1.61 -11.70
CA ALA A 152 7.56 0.36 -12.34
C ALA A 152 8.84 0.54 -13.19
N PRO A 153 9.82 -0.36 -13.07
CA PRO A 153 10.93 -0.39 -14.01
C PRO A 153 10.41 -0.74 -15.41
N VAL A 154 11.18 -0.37 -16.45
CA VAL A 154 10.91 -0.84 -17.80
C VAL A 154 10.97 -2.37 -17.79
N ARG A 155 9.84 -3.03 -18.10
CA ARG A 155 9.76 -4.49 -18.07
C ARG A 155 10.68 -5.06 -19.14
N THR A 156 11.77 -5.69 -18.72
CA THR A 156 12.43 -6.70 -19.53
C THR A 156 11.64 -8.00 -19.41
N PRO A 157 11.29 -8.67 -20.52
CA PRO A 157 10.67 -9.99 -20.43
C PRO A 157 11.58 -10.90 -19.58
N PRO A 158 11.01 -11.72 -18.68
CA PRO A 158 11.80 -12.64 -17.90
C PRO A 158 12.59 -13.55 -18.86
N PRO A 159 13.80 -13.97 -18.48
CA PRO A 159 14.57 -14.89 -19.31
C PRO A 159 13.72 -16.12 -19.60
N ALA A 160 13.67 -16.50 -20.87
CA ALA A 160 12.95 -17.70 -21.28
C ALA A 160 13.51 -18.89 -20.49
N PRO A 161 12.66 -19.79 -19.98
CA PRO A 161 13.11 -20.99 -19.30
C PRO A 161 14.06 -21.75 -20.24
N ILE A 162 15.27 -22.01 -19.75
CA ILE A 162 16.29 -22.72 -20.52
C ILE A 162 15.96 -24.21 -20.45
N GLY A 163 15.30 -24.73 -21.50
CA GLY A 163 15.06 -26.16 -21.70
C GLY A 163 13.63 -26.62 -21.41
N SER A 164 13.22 -27.66 -22.12
CA SER A 164 12.02 -28.46 -21.83
C SER A 164 12.31 -29.41 -20.66
N ASP A 165 12.48 -28.86 -19.48
CA ASP A 165 12.64 -29.65 -18.25
C ASP A 165 11.28 -30.19 -17.80
N GLU A 166 11.23 -31.38 -17.19
CA GLU A 166 9.99 -32.02 -16.71
C GLU A 166 9.22 -31.08 -15.77
N ILE A 167 9.96 -30.32 -14.95
CA ILE A 167 9.40 -29.32 -14.02
C ILE A 167 8.69 -28.19 -14.80
N HIS A 168 9.20 -27.80 -15.97
CA HIS A 168 8.57 -26.74 -16.75
C HIS A 168 7.21 -27.18 -17.29
N GLY A 169 7.09 -28.43 -17.76
CA GLY A 169 5.80 -29.01 -18.19
C GLY A 169 4.81 -29.09 -17.02
N LEU A 170 5.26 -29.63 -15.88
CA LEU A 170 4.44 -29.72 -14.66
C LEU A 170 3.99 -28.33 -14.16
N ALA A 171 4.86 -27.32 -14.25
CA ALA A 171 4.52 -25.95 -13.90
C ALA A 171 3.43 -25.38 -14.81
N GLN A 172 3.53 -25.58 -16.14
CA GLN A 172 2.51 -25.12 -17.08
C GLN A 172 1.15 -25.78 -16.82
N GLU A 173 1.14 -27.10 -16.60
CA GLU A 173 -0.09 -27.83 -16.26
C GLU A 173 -0.71 -27.33 -14.95
N ALA A 174 0.10 -27.14 -13.91
CA ALA A 174 -0.37 -26.65 -12.61
C ALA A 174 -0.91 -25.21 -12.68
N LEU A 175 -0.23 -24.33 -13.42
CA LEU A 175 -0.61 -22.92 -13.59
C LEU A 175 -1.84 -22.73 -14.49
N ALA A 176 -2.16 -23.71 -15.34
CA ALA A 176 -3.40 -23.73 -16.12
C ALA A 176 -4.63 -24.13 -15.28
N GLY A 177 -4.42 -24.78 -14.12
CA GLY A 177 -5.46 -25.13 -13.18
C GLY A 177 -5.89 -23.96 -12.28
N GLY A 178 -7.04 -24.07 -11.62
CA GLY A 178 -7.51 -23.07 -10.65
C GLY A 178 -6.77 -23.17 -9.30
N VAL A 179 -6.88 -24.32 -8.64
CA VAL A 179 -6.13 -24.64 -7.42
C VAL A 179 -5.51 -26.02 -7.64
N THR A 180 -4.18 -26.11 -7.58
CA THR A 180 -3.45 -27.35 -7.89
C THR A 180 -2.32 -27.57 -6.89
N THR A 181 -2.14 -28.83 -6.49
CA THR A 181 -1.00 -29.27 -5.67
C THR A 181 0.04 -29.92 -6.57
N LEU A 182 1.21 -29.30 -6.67
CA LEU A 182 2.36 -29.88 -7.36
C LEU A 182 3.26 -30.59 -6.34
N ARG A 183 3.55 -31.87 -6.57
CA ARG A 183 4.46 -32.66 -5.71
C ARG A 183 5.81 -32.81 -6.39
N LEU A 184 6.84 -32.25 -5.77
CA LEU A 184 8.23 -32.36 -6.21
C LEU A 184 9.02 -33.24 -5.23
N ALA A 185 10.07 -33.92 -5.70
CA ALA A 185 10.96 -34.63 -4.79
C ALA A 185 11.73 -33.60 -3.92
N PRO A 186 12.14 -33.93 -2.67
CA PRO A 186 12.70 -32.94 -1.74
C PRO A 186 13.95 -32.20 -2.24
N ALA A 187 14.70 -32.78 -3.16
CA ALA A 187 15.91 -32.19 -3.73
C ALA A 187 15.66 -31.39 -5.03
N VAL A 188 14.43 -31.40 -5.53
CA VAL A 188 14.06 -30.70 -6.77
C VAL A 188 13.94 -29.21 -6.49
N ASP A 189 14.67 -28.41 -7.27
CA ASP A 189 14.65 -26.97 -7.16
C ASP A 189 13.30 -26.41 -7.65
N PRO A 190 12.53 -25.67 -6.82
CA PRO A 190 11.26 -25.07 -7.24
C PRO A 190 11.45 -23.84 -8.14
N TYR A 191 12.68 -23.37 -8.35
CA TYR A 191 12.96 -22.17 -9.14
C TYR A 191 12.34 -22.15 -10.56
N PRO A 192 12.35 -23.25 -11.35
CA PRO A 192 11.71 -23.26 -12.67
C PRO A 192 10.19 -23.02 -12.62
N LEU A 193 9.50 -23.50 -11.58
CA LEU A 193 8.08 -23.22 -11.33
C LEU A 193 7.87 -21.72 -11.09
N LEU A 194 8.71 -21.11 -10.24
CA LEU A 194 8.60 -19.69 -9.91
C LEU A 194 8.88 -18.81 -11.14
N LEU A 195 9.84 -19.20 -11.99
CA LEU A 195 10.14 -18.50 -13.23
C LEU A 195 8.97 -18.60 -14.22
N ALA A 196 8.38 -19.79 -14.36
CA ALA A 196 7.20 -20.01 -15.21
C ALA A 196 6.00 -19.20 -14.71
N ALA A 197 5.75 -19.17 -13.41
CA ALA A 197 4.67 -18.39 -12.82
C ALA A 197 4.88 -16.88 -13.00
N ALA A 198 6.10 -16.39 -12.75
CA ALA A 198 6.47 -14.98 -12.94
C ALA A 198 6.42 -14.52 -14.41
N ALA A 199 6.47 -15.44 -15.37
CA ALA A 199 6.29 -15.14 -16.78
C ALA A 199 4.84 -14.76 -17.14
N LEU A 200 3.85 -15.20 -16.34
CA LEU A 200 2.44 -14.85 -16.52
C LEU A 200 2.13 -13.45 -15.97
N GLY A 201 2.86 -13.00 -14.95
CA GLY A 201 2.68 -11.71 -14.30
C GLY A 201 3.25 -11.71 -12.88
N PRO A 202 3.02 -10.65 -12.09
CA PRO A 202 3.43 -10.62 -10.69
C PRO A 202 2.84 -11.79 -9.90
N ILE A 203 3.68 -12.53 -9.18
CA ILE A 203 3.24 -13.64 -8.33
C ILE A 203 3.37 -13.32 -6.84
N LEU A 204 2.59 -14.00 -6.01
CA LEU A 204 2.78 -14.07 -4.57
C LEU A 204 3.43 -15.41 -4.21
N VAL A 205 4.51 -15.39 -3.43
CA VAL A 205 5.18 -16.60 -2.94
C VAL A 205 5.25 -16.59 -1.43
N ALA A 206 4.61 -17.58 -0.81
CA ALA A 206 4.70 -17.85 0.61
C ALA A 206 5.60 -19.07 0.86
N ALA A 207 6.66 -18.88 1.63
CA ALA A 207 7.57 -19.96 2.05
C ALA A 207 7.41 -20.24 3.56
N PRO A 208 7.78 -21.42 4.06
CA PRO A 208 7.73 -21.73 5.49
C PRO A 208 8.56 -20.74 6.31
N VAL A 209 9.76 -20.42 5.82
CA VAL A 209 10.71 -19.55 6.49
C VAL A 209 11.16 -18.38 5.61
N ALA A 210 11.38 -17.22 6.25
CA ALA A 210 11.77 -15.99 5.54
C ALA A 210 13.12 -16.12 4.81
N SER A 211 14.04 -16.96 5.31
CA SER A 211 15.33 -17.23 4.65
C SER A 211 15.15 -17.92 3.29
N MET A 212 14.18 -18.83 3.15
CA MET A 212 13.86 -19.52 1.91
C MET A 212 13.21 -18.57 0.90
N ALA A 213 12.22 -17.78 1.33
CA ALA A 213 11.62 -16.72 0.51
C ALA A 213 12.69 -15.74 -0.01
N ARG A 214 13.59 -15.31 0.88
CA ARG A 214 14.72 -14.43 0.53
C ARG A 214 15.67 -15.09 -0.47
N HIS A 215 16.04 -16.35 -0.26
CA HIS A 215 16.94 -17.07 -1.15
C HIS A 215 16.36 -17.15 -2.58
N LEU A 216 15.11 -17.57 -2.73
CA LEU A 216 14.44 -17.72 -4.02
C LEU A 216 14.17 -16.36 -4.68
N GLY A 217 13.71 -15.37 -3.91
CA GLY A 217 13.47 -14.02 -4.39
C GLY A 217 14.74 -13.33 -4.88
N VAL A 218 15.88 -13.50 -4.18
CA VAL A 218 17.19 -12.98 -4.63
C VAL A 218 17.63 -13.65 -5.94
N ARG A 219 17.38 -14.96 -6.12
CA ARG A 219 17.69 -15.65 -7.38
C ARG A 219 16.89 -15.07 -8.56
N LEU A 220 15.58 -14.86 -8.40
CA LEU A 220 14.75 -14.20 -9.42
C LEU A 220 15.20 -12.77 -9.70
N ARG A 221 15.53 -12.00 -8.65
CA ARG A 221 16.06 -10.64 -8.78
C ARG A 221 17.36 -10.61 -9.59
N ARG A 222 18.27 -11.57 -9.37
CA ARG A 222 19.52 -11.72 -10.15
C ARG A 222 19.27 -12.10 -11.61
N ALA A 223 18.14 -12.74 -11.90
CA ALA A 223 17.70 -13.05 -13.26
C ALA A 223 16.98 -11.86 -13.94
N GLY A 224 16.97 -10.67 -13.33
CA GLY A 224 16.34 -9.46 -13.88
C GLY A 224 14.83 -9.39 -13.64
N VAL A 225 14.27 -10.32 -12.86
CA VAL A 225 12.84 -10.31 -12.53
C VAL A 225 12.61 -9.44 -11.29
N PRO A 226 11.74 -8.41 -11.34
CA PRO A 226 11.52 -7.55 -10.18
C PRO A 226 10.86 -8.31 -9.02
N VAL A 227 11.42 -8.15 -7.82
CA VAL A 227 10.99 -8.87 -6.61
C VAL A 227 10.87 -7.91 -5.44
N ALA A 228 9.83 -8.05 -4.64
CA ALA A 228 9.66 -7.43 -3.32
C ALA A 228 9.77 -8.52 -2.23
N LEU A 229 10.72 -8.39 -1.31
CA LEU A 229 10.86 -9.24 -0.14
C LEU A 229 10.10 -8.62 1.05
N LEU A 230 9.03 -9.27 1.51
CA LEU A 230 8.29 -8.79 2.68
C LEU A 230 8.96 -9.20 3.99
N PRO A 231 8.88 -8.35 5.03
CA PRO A 231 8.16 -7.05 5.07
C PRO A 231 8.97 -5.84 4.54
N ASP A 232 10.26 -6.03 4.24
CA ASP A 232 11.20 -4.92 3.99
C ASP A 232 10.84 -4.09 2.74
N ASP A 233 10.38 -4.76 1.67
CA ASP A 233 10.06 -4.17 0.37
C ASP A 233 8.56 -3.89 0.19
N TRP A 234 7.82 -3.60 1.28
CA TRP A 234 6.36 -3.43 1.24
C TRP A 234 5.88 -2.42 0.18
N SER A 235 6.60 -1.31 -0.01
CA SER A 235 6.23 -0.30 -1.00
C SER A 235 6.35 -0.81 -2.45
N LEU A 236 7.29 -1.72 -2.73
CA LEU A 236 7.44 -2.38 -4.03
C LEU A 236 6.28 -3.35 -4.27
N ALA A 237 5.89 -4.12 -3.25
CA ALA A 237 4.71 -4.98 -3.30
C ALA A 237 3.44 -4.14 -3.59
N ARG A 238 3.23 -3.06 -2.83
CA ARG A 238 2.07 -2.16 -2.95
C ARG A 238 1.98 -1.46 -4.30
N ALA A 239 3.10 -1.27 -4.98
CA ALA A 239 3.15 -0.70 -6.32
C ALA A 239 2.62 -1.66 -7.41
N GLY A 240 2.45 -2.94 -7.10
CA GLY A 240 1.69 -3.91 -7.91
C GLY A 240 2.44 -4.54 -9.09
N TRP A 241 3.70 -4.19 -9.32
CA TRP A 241 4.49 -4.68 -10.46
C TRP A 241 5.58 -5.70 -10.09
N ALA A 242 5.92 -5.82 -8.81
CA ALA A 242 6.95 -6.74 -8.33
C ALA A 242 6.34 -8.10 -7.95
N ASN A 243 7.11 -9.17 -8.16
CA ASN A 243 6.78 -10.48 -7.59
C ASN A 243 7.06 -10.42 -6.09
N VAL A 244 6.10 -10.86 -5.27
CA VAL A 244 6.17 -10.71 -3.82
C VAL A 244 6.56 -12.02 -3.18
N PHE A 245 7.55 -11.99 -2.30
CA PHE A 245 8.08 -13.13 -1.59
C PHE A 245 8.07 -12.85 -0.10
N GLY A 246 7.60 -13.80 0.71
CA GLY A 246 7.71 -13.73 2.16
C GLY A 246 7.42 -15.06 2.82
N SER A 247 7.38 -15.05 4.15
CA SER A 247 6.85 -16.19 4.90
C SER A 247 5.32 -16.16 4.91
N ARG A 248 4.68 -16.82 5.88
CA ARG A 248 3.23 -16.78 6.12
C ARG A 248 2.58 -15.38 6.04
N SER A 249 3.26 -14.33 6.51
CA SER A 249 2.70 -12.97 6.49
C SER A 249 2.48 -12.42 5.08
N ALA A 250 3.11 -13.02 4.06
CA ALA A 250 2.88 -12.67 2.66
C ALA A 250 1.44 -12.97 2.21
N ALA A 251 0.67 -13.79 2.93
CA ALA A 251 -0.77 -13.95 2.67
C ALA A 251 -1.54 -12.62 2.74
N PHE A 252 -1.02 -11.64 3.50
CA PHE A 252 -1.54 -10.28 3.60
C PHE A 252 -0.66 -9.25 2.86
N ALA A 253 0.12 -9.69 1.87
CA ALA A 253 0.90 -8.79 1.04
C ALA A 253 -0.01 -7.86 0.22
N PRO A 254 0.36 -6.59 0.05
CA PRO A 254 -0.40 -5.64 -0.77
C PRO A 254 -0.12 -5.81 -2.28
N ILE A 255 -0.24 -7.03 -2.82
CA ILE A 255 -0.07 -7.29 -4.25
C ILE A 255 -1.37 -7.06 -5.00
N ALA A 256 -1.32 -6.29 -6.09
CA ALA A 256 -2.47 -6.08 -6.97
C ALA A 256 -2.57 -7.25 -7.97
N SER A 257 -3.70 -7.94 -7.99
CA SER A 257 -4.06 -8.96 -9.00
C SER A 257 -2.92 -9.92 -9.36
N PRO A 258 -2.45 -10.77 -8.41
CA PRO A 258 -1.38 -11.72 -8.69
C PRO A 258 -1.80 -12.68 -9.82
N ALA A 259 -0.88 -12.93 -10.75
CA ALA A 259 -1.08 -13.91 -11.82
C ALA A 259 -1.07 -15.35 -11.29
N ALA A 260 -0.35 -15.59 -10.19
CA ALA A 260 -0.35 -16.85 -9.46
C ALA A 260 0.00 -16.62 -7.99
N ILE A 261 -0.49 -17.52 -7.13
CA ILE A 261 -0.08 -17.63 -5.73
C ILE A 261 0.60 -18.99 -5.57
N VAL A 262 1.83 -19.00 -5.08
CA VAL A 262 2.62 -20.21 -4.86
C VAL A 262 2.89 -20.34 -3.36
N VAL A 263 2.41 -21.42 -2.77
CA VAL A 263 2.78 -21.79 -1.39
C VAL A 263 3.77 -22.95 -1.46
N LEU A 264 4.98 -22.69 -0.99
CA LEU A 264 6.05 -23.69 -0.94
C LEU A 264 5.92 -24.49 0.35
N ASP A 265 6.07 -25.81 0.24
CA ASP A 265 5.91 -26.73 1.37
C ASP A 265 4.62 -26.47 2.16
N GLU A 266 3.48 -26.41 1.46
CA GLU A 266 2.13 -26.13 2.02
C GLU A 266 1.78 -26.95 3.29
N HIS A 267 2.38 -28.11 3.47
CA HIS A 267 2.17 -28.97 4.63
C HIS A 267 2.91 -28.51 5.89
N ASP A 268 3.78 -27.51 5.80
CA ASP A 268 4.62 -27.05 6.90
C ASP A 268 3.78 -26.28 7.95
N GLU A 269 3.93 -26.68 9.21
CA GLU A 269 3.17 -26.11 10.33
C GLU A 269 3.52 -24.64 10.61
N SER A 270 4.65 -24.13 10.10
CA SER A 270 5.03 -22.72 10.25
C SER A 270 4.03 -21.73 9.62
N PHE A 271 3.16 -22.20 8.71
CA PHE A 271 2.05 -21.38 8.20
C PHE A 271 0.95 -21.13 9.24
N GLN A 272 0.88 -21.93 10.30
CA GLN A 272 -0.10 -21.77 11.38
C GLN A 272 0.38 -20.74 12.42
N GLN A 273 -0.54 -20.00 13.03
CA GLN A 273 -0.23 -18.97 14.03
C GLN A 273 -1.16 -19.09 15.24
N GLU A 274 -0.60 -19.35 16.42
CA GLU A 274 -1.39 -19.54 17.65
C GLU A 274 -2.09 -18.27 18.15
N GLN A 275 -1.58 -17.08 17.80
CA GLN A 275 -2.10 -15.79 18.25
C GLN A 275 -3.41 -15.36 17.53
N ALA A 276 -3.78 -16.04 16.44
CA ALA A 276 -5.02 -15.84 15.71
C ALA A 276 -5.45 -17.23 15.16
N PRO A 277 -6.20 -18.01 15.95
CA PRO A 277 -6.42 -19.45 15.76
C PRO A 277 -7.34 -19.78 14.59
#